data_AF-A0A1Y2LUX4-F1
#
_entry.id   AF-A0A1Y2LUX4-F1
#
_cell.length_a   1.000
_cell.length_b   1.000
_cell.length_c   1.000
_cell.angle_alpha   90.00
_cell.angle_beta   90.00
_cell.angle_gamma   90.00
#
_symmetry.space_group_name_H-M   'P 1'
#
loop_
_entity.id
_entity.type
_entity.pdbx_description
1 polymer ?
#
loop_
_entity_poly.entity_id
_entity_poly.type
_entity_poly.pdbx_seq_one_letter_code
_entity_poly.pdbx_strand_id
1 'polypeptide(L)'
;MRLVCTLFFVIAHLLRLGVAQRVFAHVIVGNNGAYDKARWISDIRIAKAAGIDGFVLNMGTPWRGTIETQVNLAFQASNEVADEFKLFFAFDYEGGSQGAWPAADVKTALSSYIENYSYAKHPYTRGQNTGKAIVSTFEGSDNVGDWASIKAQFSSRGIYFMPEYTSRDPNWHRNWLNTIDGVFSWNMWPNGPNNMDTNPATDPDVAWKGVTGQYMMGVSPWFFTDLPQYGKRRLWRGDDLWHLRWEHVFEIKPQFVQIVTWNDFGESHYVGPIFDAGIPNAPEGSAKWYVDNMPHDGWRALLPHYIATYKNGGVEPIVVTEKLSYWYRIYPAASNPNGVVCNAPWQTTFSPATCIQDKIFFTALIKSLPAQVSVQIGSNSPTTFQATKTGLNHFSQDFNGQSGAVTVKIIRNGATVVQGLGKQIMSSPGSSPNNYNAWVGSA
;
A
#
# COMPACT_ATOMS: atom_id res chain seq x y z
N MET A 1 -10.41 37.99 -50.00
CA MET A 1 -11.24 38.44 -48.86
C MET A 1 -12.14 37.29 -48.41
N ARG A 2 -11.62 36.55 -47.41
CA ARG A 2 -12.30 35.79 -46.34
C ARG A 2 -13.33 34.70 -46.73
N LEU A 3 -13.00 33.41 -46.50
CA LEU A 3 -13.14 32.65 -45.23
C LEU A 3 -14.64 32.47 -44.88
N VAL A 4 -15.24 31.29 -44.73
CA VAL A 4 -14.77 29.96 -44.31
C VAL A 4 -15.78 28.93 -44.85
N CYS A 5 -15.32 27.93 -45.57
CA CYS A 5 -15.98 26.63 -45.65
C CYS A 5 -15.15 25.64 -44.83
N THR A 6 -15.80 24.58 -44.35
CA THR A 6 -15.21 23.36 -43.75
C THR A 6 -14.80 23.47 -42.28
N LEU A 7 -15.65 22.98 -41.37
CA LEU A 7 -15.45 21.75 -40.59
C LEU A 7 -16.46 21.73 -39.42
N PHE A 8 -17.65 21.19 -39.67
CA PHE A 8 -18.43 20.55 -38.59
C PHE A 8 -17.81 19.17 -38.36
N PHE A 9 -16.65 19.11 -37.70
CA PHE A 9 -16.22 17.86 -37.09
C PHE A 9 -16.87 17.78 -35.72
N VAL A 10 -17.72 16.77 -35.63
CA VAL A 10 -18.27 16.14 -34.43
C VAL A 10 -17.20 16.05 -33.35
N ILE A 11 -17.17 17.01 -32.42
CA ILE A 11 -16.63 16.80 -31.08
C ILE A 11 -17.78 16.24 -30.25
N ALA A 12 -18.22 15.04 -30.61
CA ALA A 12 -18.70 14.11 -29.60
C ALA A 12 -17.45 13.65 -28.87
N HIS A 13 -16.97 14.47 -27.93
CA HIS A 13 -16.27 13.88 -26.79
C HIS A 13 -17.29 12.93 -26.19
N LEU A 14 -17.13 11.64 -26.52
CA LEU A 14 -17.52 10.57 -25.64
C LEU A 14 -16.93 10.94 -24.28
N LEU A 15 -17.74 11.61 -23.46
CA LEU A 15 -17.70 11.48 -22.02
C LEU A 15 -17.91 9.98 -21.81
N ARG A 16 -16.83 9.19 -21.96
CA ARG A 16 -16.68 8.03 -21.12
C ARG A 16 -16.83 8.64 -19.74
N LEU A 17 -17.99 8.43 -19.13
CA LEU A 17 -18.14 8.41 -17.68
C LEU A 17 -17.19 7.30 -17.21
N GLY A 18 -15.88 7.56 -17.30
CA GLY A 18 -14.85 6.69 -16.81
C GLY A 18 -15.09 6.68 -15.33
N VAL A 19 -15.49 5.53 -14.81
CA VAL A 19 -15.50 5.32 -13.37
C VAL A 19 -14.11 5.69 -12.88
N ALA A 20 -14.03 6.72 -12.05
CA ALA A 20 -12.74 7.27 -11.62
C ALA A 20 -11.99 6.19 -10.85
N GLN A 21 -10.83 5.80 -11.36
CA GLN A 21 -9.88 4.96 -10.65
C GLN A 21 -9.47 5.66 -9.35
N ARG A 22 -9.39 4.88 -8.27
CA ARG A 22 -9.08 5.40 -6.94
C ARG A 22 -8.04 4.58 -6.23
N VAL A 23 -7.25 5.27 -5.41
CA VAL A 23 -6.22 4.68 -4.57
C VAL A 23 -6.57 4.95 -3.12
N PHE A 24 -6.69 3.89 -2.34
CA PHE A 24 -6.92 3.96 -0.90
C PHE A 24 -5.70 3.45 -0.15
N ALA A 25 -5.55 3.83 1.11
CA ALA A 25 -4.57 3.19 2.01
C ALA A 25 -5.28 2.48 3.16
N HIS A 26 -4.82 1.27 3.45
CA HIS A 26 -5.34 0.43 4.52
C HIS A 26 -4.87 0.94 5.88
N VAL A 27 -5.79 1.28 6.78
CA VAL A 27 -5.51 1.77 8.13
C VAL A 27 -6.00 0.75 9.13
N ILE A 28 -5.08 0.22 9.95
CA ILE A 28 -5.40 -0.62 11.10
C ILE A 28 -5.90 0.32 12.21
N VAL A 29 -7.22 0.42 12.36
CA VAL A 29 -7.86 1.36 13.31
C VAL A 29 -7.46 1.06 14.75
N GLY A 30 -7.19 -0.21 15.07
CA GLY A 30 -6.70 -0.63 16.39
C GLY A 30 -5.40 0.07 16.81
N ASN A 31 -4.54 0.45 15.87
CA ASN A 31 -3.27 1.14 16.13
C ASN A 31 -3.47 2.64 16.40
N ASN A 32 -4.70 3.15 16.28
CA ASN A 32 -5.02 4.57 16.44
C ASN A 32 -5.61 4.91 17.82
N GLY A 33 -5.56 4.02 18.81
CA GLY A 33 -6.24 4.23 20.10
C GLY A 33 -5.93 5.57 20.80
N ALA A 34 -4.71 6.10 20.61
CA ALA A 34 -4.27 7.40 21.15
C ALA A 34 -4.39 8.57 20.15
N TYR A 35 -5.03 8.39 19.00
CA TYR A 35 -5.27 9.49 18.05
C TYR A 35 -6.35 10.43 18.59
N ASP A 36 -6.12 11.72 18.38
CA ASP A 36 -7.16 12.74 18.40
C ASP A 36 -7.58 13.11 16.96
N LYS A 37 -8.58 13.99 16.84
CA LYS A 37 -9.04 14.48 15.53
C LYS A 37 -7.93 15.19 14.75
N ALA A 38 -7.07 15.96 15.42
CA ALA A 38 -6.01 16.72 14.77
C ALA A 38 -4.98 15.79 14.11
N ARG A 39 -4.67 14.66 14.74
CA ARG A 39 -3.82 13.63 14.16
C ARG A 39 -4.45 12.98 12.95
N TRP A 40 -5.74 12.63 13.01
CA TRP A 40 -6.46 12.15 11.83
C TRP A 40 -6.43 13.17 10.67
N ILE A 41 -6.63 14.46 10.96
CA ILE A 41 -6.52 15.54 9.96
C ILE A 41 -5.11 15.58 9.35
N SER A 42 -4.07 15.48 10.18
CA SER A 42 -2.68 15.45 9.71
C SER A 42 -2.44 14.29 8.74
N ASP A 43 -2.83 13.07 9.12
CA ASP A 43 -2.62 11.88 8.30
C ASP A 43 -3.41 11.95 6.98
N ILE A 44 -4.66 12.42 7.02
CA ILE A 44 -5.46 12.65 5.80
C ILE A 44 -4.77 13.66 4.87
N ARG A 45 -4.23 14.76 5.39
CA ARG A 45 -3.51 15.76 4.57
C ARG A 45 -2.25 15.17 3.93
N ILE A 46 -1.48 14.37 4.67
CA ILE A 46 -0.28 13.70 4.15
C ILE A 46 -0.67 12.68 3.06
N ALA A 47 -1.72 11.89 3.29
CA ALA A 47 -2.22 10.94 2.30
C ALA A 47 -2.70 11.64 1.03
N LYS A 48 -3.49 12.72 1.16
CA LYS A 48 -3.91 13.56 0.01
C LYS A 48 -2.71 14.12 -0.76
N ALA A 49 -1.69 14.62 -0.06
CA ALA A 49 -0.48 15.14 -0.68
C ALA A 49 0.32 14.06 -1.44
N ALA A 50 0.20 12.79 -1.03
CA ALA A 50 0.74 11.64 -1.74
C ALA A 50 -0.13 11.17 -2.93
N GLY A 51 -1.31 11.77 -3.14
CA GLY A 51 -2.25 11.41 -4.21
C GLY A 51 -3.27 10.33 -3.82
N ILE A 52 -3.28 9.89 -2.56
CA ILE A 52 -4.22 8.88 -2.03
C ILE A 52 -5.61 9.53 -1.86
N ASP A 53 -6.64 8.85 -2.35
CA ASP A 53 -8.02 9.33 -2.37
C ASP A 53 -8.80 9.03 -1.09
N GLY A 54 -8.30 8.12 -0.25
CA GLY A 54 -9.02 7.73 0.94
C GLY A 54 -8.34 6.70 1.82
N PHE A 55 -8.98 6.39 2.94
CA PHE A 55 -8.59 5.30 3.82
C PHE A 55 -9.60 4.16 3.83
N VAL A 56 -9.08 2.94 3.86
CA VAL A 56 -9.84 1.74 4.20
C VAL A 56 -9.63 1.51 5.69
N LEU A 57 -10.69 1.70 6.47
CA LEU A 57 -10.65 1.54 7.92
C LEU A 57 -10.82 0.05 8.23
N ASN A 58 -9.70 -0.64 8.44
CA ASN A 58 -9.68 -2.02 8.92
C ASN A 58 -9.91 -2.04 10.43
N MET A 59 -10.89 -2.84 10.84
CA MET A 59 -11.41 -2.84 12.20
C MET A 59 -11.59 -4.28 12.68
N GLY A 60 -10.87 -4.66 13.73
CA GLY A 60 -11.17 -5.87 14.50
C GLY A 60 -12.32 -5.65 15.48
N THR A 61 -12.89 -6.75 16.00
CA THR A 61 -13.93 -6.71 17.03
C THR A 61 -13.40 -6.30 18.42
N PRO A 62 -14.26 -5.80 19.32
CA PRO A 62 -15.66 -5.39 19.11
C PRO A 62 -15.78 -4.01 18.43
N TRP A 63 -16.97 -3.72 17.88
CA TRP A 63 -17.30 -2.38 17.37
C TRP A 63 -17.14 -1.29 18.44
N ARG A 64 -17.67 -1.54 19.64
CA ARG A 64 -17.75 -0.55 20.72
C ARG A 64 -16.39 -0.20 21.31
N GLY A 65 -16.31 0.94 21.98
CA GLY A 65 -15.11 1.40 22.68
C GLY A 65 -14.14 2.09 21.75
N THR A 66 -12.89 1.62 21.72
CA THR A 66 -11.80 2.29 20.98
C THR A 66 -12.06 2.34 19.48
N ILE A 67 -12.57 1.26 18.88
CA ILE A 67 -12.83 1.18 17.44
C ILE A 67 -13.88 2.23 17.03
N GLU A 68 -15.07 2.21 17.66
CA GLU A 68 -16.11 3.21 17.42
C GLU A 68 -15.62 4.65 17.62
N THR A 69 -14.84 4.90 18.68
CA THR A 69 -14.29 6.23 18.97
C THR A 69 -13.37 6.70 17.84
N GLN A 70 -12.44 5.85 17.41
CA GLN A 70 -11.47 6.22 16.38
C GLN A 70 -12.10 6.35 15.00
N VAL A 71 -13.09 5.51 14.68
CA VAL A 71 -13.89 5.67 13.45
C VAL A 71 -14.65 7.00 13.48
N ASN A 72 -15.25 7.37 14.61
CA ASN A 72 -15.94 8.65 14.74
C ASN A 72 -15.00 9.83 14.47
N LEU A 73 -13.81 9.83 15.10
CA LEU A 73 -12.80 10.86 14.89
C LEU A 73 -12.30 10.90 13.44
N ALA A 74 -12.10 9.74 12.80
CA ALA A 74 -11.69 9.66 11.40
C ALA A 74 -12.74 10.30 10.47
N PHE A 75 -14.03 10.00 10.66
CA PHE A 75 -15.11 10.63 9.87
C PHE A 75 -15.26 12.11 10.17
N GLN A 76 -15.12 12.56 11.41
CA GLN A 76 -15.12 13.99 11.73
C GLN A 76 -13.95 14.71 11.05
N ALA A 77 -12.73 14.18 11.18
CA ALA A 77 -11.54 14.70 10.55
C ALA A 77 -11.68 14.74 9.02
N SER A 78 -12.16 13.66 8.42
CA SER A 78 -12.42 13.60 6.99
C SER A 78 -13.43 14.65 6.58
N ASN A 79 -14.61 14.75 7.21
CA ASN A 79 -15.61 15.77 6.86
C ASN A 79 -15.08 17.20 6.98
N GLU A 80 -14.16 17.47 7.92
CA GLU A 80 -13.54 18.80 8.09
C GLU A 80 -12.57 19.17 6.95
N VAL A 81 -11.91 18.19 6.32
CA VAL A 81 -10.92 18.41 5.25
C VAL A 81 -11.31 17.81 3.89
N ALA A 82 -12.51 17.27 3.78
CA ALA A 82 -13.01 16.56 2.62
C ALA A 82 -13.65 17.52 1.63
N ASP A 83 -12.86 17.90 0.63
CA ASP A 83 -13.42 18.14 -0.71
C ASP A 83 -13.59 16.82 -1.48
N GLU A 84 -12.76 15.79 -1.18
CA GLU A 84 -12.74 14.53 -1.95
C GLU A 84 -12.21 13.28 -1.22
N PHE A 85 -11.57 13.41 -0.05
CA PHE A 85 -10.98 12.26 0.65
C PHE A 85 -12.08 11.38 1.26
N LYS A 86 -12.08 10.09 0.95
CA LYS A 86 -13.14 9.15 1.37
C LYS A 86 -12.67 8.09 2.34
N LEU A 87 -13.59 7.56 3.12
CA LEU A 87 -13.38 6.48 4.08
C LEU A 87 -14.35 5.34 3.76
N PHE A 88 -13.93 4.10 3.90
CA PHE A 88 -14.87 2.98 3.94
C PHE A 88 -14.39 1.87 4.87
N PHE A 89 -15.29 0.96 5.22
CA PHE A 89 -15.02 -0.08 6.20
C PHE A 89 -14.44 -1.34 5.56
N ALA A 90 -13.40 -1.85 6.19
CA ALA A 90 -12.96 -3.24 6.09
C ALA A 90 -13.17 -3.91 7.46
N PHE A 91 -14.09 -4.86 7.53
CA PHE A 91 -14.32 -5.63 8.75
C PHE A 91 -13.28 -6.76 8.82
N ASP A 92 -12.40 -6.71 9.81
CA ASP A 92 -11.38 -7.73 10.03
C ASP A 92 -11.97 -8.89 10.82
N TYR A 93 -12.23 -10.01 10.14
CA TYR A 93 -12.87 -11.19 10.74
C TYR A 93 -11.88 -12.07 11.51
N GLU A 94 -10.58 -11.90 11.30
CA GLU A 94 -9.51 -12.64 12.00
C GLU A 94 -8.83 -11.77 13.09
N GLY A 95 -9.13 -10.48 13.11
CA GLY A 95 -8.64 -9.50 14.06
C GLY A 95 -9.61 -9.17 15.20
N GLY A 96 -9.08 -8.46 16.20
CA GLY A 96 -9.85 -8.04 17.37
C GLY A 96 -9.84 -9.06 18.51
N SER A 97 -10.65 -8.81 19.53
CA SER A 97 -10.67 -9.60 20.77
C SER A 97 -11.91 -10.48 20.96
N GLN A 98 -12.87 -10.43 20.02
CA GLN A 98 -14.12 -11.19 20.10
C GLN A 98 -14.34 -12.09 18.87
N GLY A 99 -13.27 -12.39 18.14
CA GLY A 99 -13.31 -13.21 16.93
C GLY A 99 -14.06 -12.54 15.77
N ALA A 100 -14.62 -13.38 14.90
CA ALA A 100 -15.37 -12.97 13.71
C ALA A 100 -16.49 -11.98 14.01
N TRP A 101 -16.67 -11.01 13.10
CA TRP A 101 -17.70 -9.98 13.23
C TRP A 101 -19.12 -10.55 13.20
N PRO A 102 -19.95 -10.32 14.24
CA PRO A 102 -21.36 -10.64 14.18
C PRO A 102 -22.07 -9.75 13.15
N ALA A 103 -22.96 -10.33 12.34
CA ALA A 103 -23.71 -9.59 11.31
C ALA A 103 -24.48 -8.38 11.88
N ALA A 104 -24.98 -8.47 13.12
CA ALA A 104 -25.67 -7.38 13.80
C ALA A 104 -24.74 -6.18 14.11
N ASP A 105 -23.48 -6.43 14.44
CA ASP A 105 -22.50 -5.38 14.72
C ASP A 105 -22.03 -4.72 13.43
N VAL A 106 -21.84 -5.50 12.35
CA VAL A 106 -21.59 -4.96 11.00
C VAL A 106 -22.71 -4.01 10.58
N LYS A 107 -23.98 -4.42 10.77
CA LYS A 107 -25.16 -3.59 10.50
C LYS A 107 -25.18 -2.32 11.37
N THR A 108 -24.78 -2.41 12.64
CA THR A 108 -24.73 -1.26 13.55
C THR A 108 -23.66 -0.25 13.13
N ALA A 109 -22.45 -0.72 12.82
CA ALA A 109 -21.35 0.12 12.34
C ALA A 109 -21.73 0.81 11.02
N LEU A 110 -22.25 0.06 10.04
CA LEU A 110 -22.70 0.61 8.76
C LEU A 110 -23.82 1.65 8.94
N SER A 111 -24.83 1.36 9.75
CA SER A 111 -25.95 2.31 9.99
C SER A 111 -25.48 3.66 10.52
N SER A 112 -24.35 3.70 11.22
CA SER A 112 -23.79 4.92 11.80
C SER A 112 -23.11 5.84 10.77
N TYR A 113 -22.61 5.29 9.65
CA TYR A 113 -21.74 6.04 8.73
C TYR A 113 -22.03 5.87 7.24
N ILE A 114 -22.80 4.87 6.83
CA ILE A 114 -23.01 4.55 5.40
C ILE A 114 -23.59 5.74 4.62
N GLU A 115 -24.38 6.59 5.28
CA GLU A 115 -24.97 7.79 4.70
C GLU A 115 -24.02 9.00 4.67
N ASN A 116 -22.91 8.97 5.43
CA ASN A 116 -21.98 10.07 5.60
C ASN A 116 -21.37 10.52 4.27
N TYR A 117 -21.15 11.83 4.10
CA TYR A 117 -20.59 12.39 2.87
C TYR A 117 -19.19 11.83 2.54
N SER A 118 -18.36 11.61 3.56
CA SER A 118 -17.03 11.03 3.43
C SER A 118 -17.04 9.53 3.17
N TYR A 119 -18.18 8.83 3.27
CA TYR A 119 -18.22 7.39 3.00
C TYR A 119 -17.97 7.12 1.50
N ALA A 120 -17.02 6.23 1.18
CA ALA A 120 -16.66 5.93 -0.20
C ALA A 120 -17.77 5.16 -0.90
N LYS A 121 -18.05 5.54 -2.15
CA LYS A 121 -19.12 4.98 -2.97
C LYS A 121 -18.65 4.58 -4.36
N HIS A 122 -19.40 3.68 -4.99
CA HIS A 122 -19.16 3.24 -6.36
C HIS A 122 -20.46 2.99 -7.15
N PRO A 123 -20.56 3.43 -8.42
CA PRO A 123 -19.62 4.36 -9.08
C PRO A 123 -19.72 5.73 -8.39
N TYR A 124 -18.59 6.42 -8.26
CA TYR A 124 -18.56 7.77 -7.71
C TYR A 124 -18.36 8.78 -8.81
N THR A 125 -19.21 9.80 -8.81
CA THR A 125 -19.01 11.02 -9.58
C THR A 125 -18.61 12.16 -8.64
N ARG A 126 -17.52 12.84 -9.00
CA ARG A 126 -17.01 14.02 -8.26
C ARG A 126 -18.12 15.04 -8.07
N GLY A 127 -18.25 15.57 -6.85
CA GLY A 127 -19.27 16.56 -6.49
C GLY A 127 -20.70 16.02 -6.32
N GLN A 128 -21.00 14.79 -6.74
CA GLN A 128 -22.36 14.23 -6.64
C GLN A 128 -22.52 13.19 -5.53
N ASN A 129 -21.41 12.59 -5.07
CA ASN A 129 -21.40 11.56 -4.02
C ASN A 129 -22.44 10.44 -4.25
N THR A 130 -22.55 10.00 -5.50
CA THR A 130 -23.45 8.95 -5.98
C THR A 130 -22.88 7.55 -5.75
N GLY A 131 -23.72 6.53 -5.91
CA GLY A 131 -23.32 5.12 -5.92
C GLY A 131 -23.64 4.35 -4.63
N LYS A 132 -23.39 3.04 -4.70
CA LYS A 132 -23.47 2.09 -3.57
C LYS A 132 -22.30 2.32 -2.62
N ALA A 133 -22.49 2.11 -1.33
CA ALA A 133 -21.41 2.19 -0.34
C ALA A 133 -20.41 1.05 -0.54
N ILE A 134 -19.11 1.36 -0.66
CA ILE A 134 -18.07 0.33 -0.79
C ILE A 134 -17.84 -0.30 0.58
N VAL A 135 -17.82 -1.62 0.68
CA VAL A 135 -17.50 -2.33 1.92
C VAL A 135 -16.56 -3.49 1.60
N SER A 136 -15.57 -3.71 2.45
CA SER A 136 -14.60 -4.80 2.35
C SER A 136 -14.55 -5.60 3.65
N THR A 137 -13.77 -6.67 3.63
CA THR A 137 -13.33 -7.42 4.81
C THR A 137 -11.80 -7.59 4.80
N PHE A 138 -11.25 -8.11 5.89
CA PHE A 138 -10.04 -8.94 5.86
C PHE A 138 -10.47 -10.33 6.34
N GLU A 139 -10.28 -11.32 5.49
CA GLU A 139 -10.83 -12.66 5.65
C GLU A 139 -12.33 -12.68 6.04
N GLY A 140 -12.83 -13.79 6.61
CA GLY A 140 -14.27 -13.97 6.94
C GLY A 140 -15.06 -14.76 5.90
N SER A 141 -14.38 -15.61 5.12
CA SER A 141 -15.02 -16.40 4.06
C SER A 141 -16.13 -17.33 4.57
N ASP A 142 -16.02 -17.81 5.82
CA ASP A 142 -17.04 -18.65 6.46
C ASP A 142 -18.29 -17.84 6.88
N ASN A 143 -18.20 -16.51 6.92
CA ASN A 143 -19.30 -15.59 7.23
C ASN A 143 -19.94 -14.98 5.96
N VAL A 144 -19.55 -15.42 4.76
CA VAL A 144 -20.07 -14.86 3.50
C VAL A 144 -21.61 -14.93 3.40
N GLY A 145 -22.24 -15.91 4.05
CA GLY A 145 -23.70 -16.07 4.12
C GLY A 145 -24.43 -14.91 4.83
N ASP A 146 -23.76 -14.19 5.73
CA ASP A 146 -24.34 -13.08 6.48
C ASP A 146 -24.70 -11.88 5.57
N TRP A 147 -23.95 -11.73 4.47
CA TRP A 147 -23.99 -10.56 3.60
C TRP A 147 -25.32 -10.41 2.85
N ALA A 148 -26.05 -11.49 2.60
CA ALA A 148 -27.41 -11.38 2.05
C ALA A 148 -28.31 -10.54 2.98
N SER A 149 -28.26 -10.82 4.28
CA SER A 149 -29.06 -10.09 5.28
C SER A 149 -28.54 -8.67 5.52
N ILE A 150 -27.23 -8.46 5.45
CA ILE A 150 -26.60 -7.14 5.59
C ILE A 150 -27.01 -6.26 4.40
N LYS A 151 -26.84 -6.74 3.16
CA LYS A 151 -27.23 -6.00 1.94
C LYS A 151 -28.72 -5.68 1.91
N ALA A 152 -29.58 -6.58 2.39
CA ALA A 152 -31.02 -6.34 2.46
C ALA A 152 -31.39 -5.13 3.33
N GLN A 153 -30.75 -4.98 4.51
CA GLN A 153 -30.98 -3.83 5.40
C GLN A 153 -30.64 -2.49 4.75
N PHE A 154 -29.63 -2.47 3.89
CA PHE A 154 -29.17 -1.24 3.21
C PHE A 154 -29.63 -1.17 1.75
N SER A 155 -30.72 -1.84 1.37
CA SER A 155 -31.18 -1.93 -0.03
C SER A 155 -31.45 -0.58 -0.69
N SER A 156 -31.88 0.44 0.06
CA SER A 156 -32.10 1.80 -0.45
C SER A 156 -30.81 2.51 -0.85
N ARG A 157 -29.71 2.26 -0.14
CA ARG A 157 -28.38 2.82 -0.43
C ARG A 157 -27.56 1.93 -1.35
N GLY A 158 -27.70 0.62 -1.19
CA GLY A 158 -26.88 -0.42 -1.79
C GLY A 158 -25.49 -0.51 -1.17
N ILE A 159 -24.97 -1.74 -1.15
CA ILE A 159 -23.59 -2.06 -0.80
C ILE A 159 -22.90 -2.61 -2.04
N TYR A 160 -21.72 -2.08 -2.33
CA TYR A 160 -20.76 -2.59 -3.31
C TYR A 160 -19.70 -3.38 -2.56
N PHE A 161 -19.91 -4.70 -2.46
CA PHE A 161 -19.13 -5.55 -1.58
C PHE A 161 -17.90 -6.12 -2.29
N MET A 162 -16.71 -5.78 -1.81
CA MET A 162 -15.43 -6.28 -2.33
C MET A 162 -14.64 -6.94 -1.20
N PRO A 163 -14.95 -8.20 -0.84
CA PRO A 163 -14.23 -8.88 0.23
C PRO A 163 -12.79 -9.19 -0.16
N GLU A 164 -11.99 -9.32 0.89
CA GLU A 164 -10.68 -9.96 0.86
C GLU A 164 -10.85 -11.34 1.50
N TYR A 165 -10.76 -12.41 0.70
CA TYR A 165 -10.82 -13.79 1.18
C TYR A 165 -9.68 -14.60 0.55
N THR A 166 -8.44 -14.12 0.67
CA THR A 166 -7.28 -14.76 0.00
C THR A 166 -6.95 -16.15 0.57
N SER A 167 -7.50 -16.52 1.75
CA SER A 167 -7.58 -17.92 2.20
C SER A 167 -8.35 -18.84 1.25
N ARG A 168 -9.14 -18.30 0.33
CA ARG A 168 -9.86 -18.99 -0.74
C ARG A 168 -9.28 -18.58 -2.10
N ASP A 169 -9.39 -19.47 -3.08
CA ASP A 169 -8.92 -19.18 -4.45
C ASP A 169 -9.96 -18.41 -5.29
N PRO A 170 -9.60 -17.88 -6.48
CA PRO A 170 -10.54 -17.21 -7.37
C PRO A 170 -11.75 -18.08 -7.80
N ASN A 171 -11.62 -19.41 -7.89
CA ASN A 171 -12.72 -20.28 -8.29
C ASN A 171 -13.79 -20.37 -7.19
N TRP A 172 -13.38 -20.44 -5.93
CA TRP A 172 -14.31 -20.39 -4.80
C TRP A 172 -15.19 -19.12 -4.84
N HIS A 173 -14.60 -17.97 -5.17
CA HIS A 173 -15.31 -16.68 -5.26
C HIS A 173 -16.39 -16.66 -6.35
N ARG A 174 -16.23 -17.45 -7.42
CA ARG A 174 -17.23 -17.54 -8.51
C ARG A 174 -18.55 -18.16 -8.05
N ASN A 175 -18.57 -18.86 -6.92
CA ASN A 175 -19.81 -19.37 -6.33
C ASN A 175 -20.62 -18.27 -5.61
N TRP A 176 -20.03 -17.09 -5.40
CA TRP A 176 -20.62 -16.00 -4.61
C TRP A 176 -20.90 -14.73 -5.43
N LEU A 177 -20.99 -14.83 -6.75
CA LEU A 177 -21.23 -13.69 -7.66
C LEU A 177 -22.56 -12.95 -7.42
N ASN A 178 -23.53 -13.58 -6.75
CA ASN A 178 -24.77 -12.92 -6.32
C ASN A 178 -24.60 -12.11 -5.02
N THR A 179 -23.51 -12.33 -4.29
CA THR A 179 -23.21 -11.69 -3.00
C THR A 179 -22.15 -10.60 -3.15
N ILE A 180 -21.07 -10.89 -3.88
CA ILE A 180 -19.93 -9.97 -4.07
C ILE A 180 -20.11 -9.12 -5.33
N ASP A 181 -19.70 -7.85 -5.27
CA ASP A 181 -19.67 -6.94 -6.43
C ASP A 181 -18.24 -6.84 -7.01
N GLY A 182 -17.22 -7.26 -6.26
CA GLY A 182 -15.82 -7.33 -6.68
C GLY A 182 -14.97 -8.15 -5.72
N VAL A 183 -13.66 -8.18 -5.94
CA VAL A 183 -12.71 -8.89 -5.06
C VAL A 183 -11.51 -8.01 -4.71
N PHE A 184 -10.95 -8.23 -3.54
CA PHE A 184 -9.65 -7.71 -3.08
C PHE A 184 -8.75 -8.91 -2.76
N SER A 185 -7.46 -8.84 -3.10
CA SER A 185 -6.49 -9.88 -2.74
C SER A 185 -5.36 -9.33 -1.86
N TRP A 186 -5.02 -10.10 -0.82
CA TRP A 186 -3.88 -9.89 0.06
C TRP A 186 -2.58 -10.54 -0.45
N ASN A 187 -2.58 -11.17 -1.63
CA ASN A 187 -1.39 -11.75 -2.27
C ASN A 187 -0.49 -10.66 -2.87
N MET A 188 0.12 -9.83 -2.02
CA MET A 188 0.87 -8.64 -2.45
C MET A 188 2.37 -8.87 -2.58
N TRP A 189 2.89 -9.94 -1.94
CA TRP A 189 4.30 -10.26 -1.91
C TRP A 189 4.59 -11.59 -2.63
N PRO A 190 5.78 -11.72 -3.24
CA PRO A 190 6.12 -12.92 -3.98
C PRO A 190 6.43 -14.09 -3.06
N ASN A 191 6.26 -15.30 -3.58
CA ASN A 191 6.61 -16.51 -2.88
C ASN A 191 8.13 -16.76 -2.94
N GLY A 192 8.79 -16.70 -1.79
CA GLY A 192 10.19 -17.07 -1.63
C GLY A 192 11.15 -16.08 -2.30
N PRO A 193 12.27 -16.55 -2.89
CA PRO A 193 13.28 -15.68 -3.50
C PRO A 193 12.87 -15.11 -4.86
N ASN A 194 11.63 -15.34 -5.31
CA ASN A 194 11.17 -14.95 -6.65
C ASN A 194 10.70 -13.50 -6.68
N ASN A 195 10.60 -12.94 -7.90
CA ASN A 195 9.85 -11.71 -8.11
C ASN A 195 8.34 -12.03 -8.15
N MET A 196 7.49 -11.00 -8.04
CA MET A 196 6.06 -11.18 -8.30
C MET A 196 5.86 -11.67 -9.74
N ASP A 197 5.01 -12.67 -9.90
CA ASP A 197 4.64 -13.14 -11.23
C ASP A 197 3.79 -12.08 -11.93
N THR A 198 4.17 -11.77 -13.16
CA THR A 198 3.52 -10.80 -14.06
C THR A 198 3.31 -11.40 -15.43
N ASN A 199 3.60 -12.70 -15.62
CA ASN A 199 3.27 -13.39 -16.85
C ASN A 199 1.75 -13.53 -16.93
N PRO A 200 1.07 -12.96 -17.95
CA PRO A 200 -0.39 -12.97 -18.01
C PRO A 200 -1.06 -14.35 -17.91
N ALA A 201 -0.33 -15.43 -18.23
CA ALA A 201 -0.83 -16.81 -18.12
C ALA A 201 -0.84 -17.36 -16.69
N THR A 202 0.00 -16.84 -15.80
CA THR A 202 0.21 -17.35 -14.43
C THR A 202 0.08 -16.27 -13.35
N ASP A 203 -0.12 -15.02 -13.77
CA ASP A 203 -0.28 -13.87 -12.91
C ASP A 203 -1.56 -13.98 -12.03
N PRO A 204 -1.40 -13.98 -10.69
CA PRO A 204 -2.53 -14.08 -9.78
C PRO A 204 -3.49 -12.90 -9.89
N ASP A 205 -3.02 -11.68 -10.22
CA ASP A 205 -3.88 -10.50 -10.34
C ASP A 205 -4.81 -10.58 -11.56
N VAL A 206 -4.34 -11.18 -12.66
CA VAL A 206 -5.22 -11.50 -13.81
C VAL A 206 -6.30 -12.49 -13.40
N ALA A 207 -5.95 -13.53 -12.63
CA ALA A 207 -6.92 -14.52 -12.15
C ALA A 207 -7.98 -13.91 -11.20
N TRP A 208 -7.54 -13.05 -10.27
CA TRP A 208 -8.41 -12.31 -9.36
C TRP A 208 -9.33 -11.35 -10.10
N LYS A 209 -8.78 -10.55 -11.02
CA LYS A 209 -9.59 -9.65 -11.85
C LYS A 209 -10.62 -10.41 -12.68
N GLY A 210 -10.29 -11.62 -13.15
CA GLY A 210 -11.18 -12.49 -13.90
C GLY A 210 -12.39 -13.04 -13.14
N VAL A 211 -12.50 -12.85 -11.81
CA VAL A 211 -13.67 -13.32 -11.02
C VAL A 211 -14.94 -12.55 -11.41
N THR A 212 -14.88 -11.21 -11.34
CA THR A 212 -16.04 -10.33 -11.59
C THR A 212 -15.74 -9.24 -12.63
N GLY A 213 -14.47 -9.09 -13.02
CA GLY A 213 -13.97 -7.91 -13.72
C GLY A 213 -13.75 -6.69 -12.83
N GLN A 214 -14.20 -6.71 -11.56
CA GLN A 214 -14.07 -5.65 -10.57
C GLN A 214 -13.05 -6.05 -9.48
N TYR A 215 -11.88 -5.42 -9.52
CA TYR A 215 -10.74 -5.78 -8.69
C TYR A 215 -10.17 -4.58 -7.94
N MET A 216 -9.96 -4.76 -6.64
CA MET A 216 -9.13 -3.89 -5.82
C MET A 216 -7.77 -4.56 -5.68
N MET A 217 -6.74 -4.00 -6.31
CA MET A 217 -5.40 -4.57 -6.30
C MET A 217 -4.62 -4.12 -5.08
N GLY A 218 -4.07 -5.07 -4.34
CA GLY A 218 -3.16 -4.80 -3.23
C GLY A 218 -1.76 -4.41 -3.69
N VAL A 219 -1.21 -3.35 -3.09
CA VAL A 219 0.16 -2.87 -3.32
C VAL A 219 0.83 -2.63 -1.96
N SER A 220 1.93 -3.32 -1.70
CA SER A 220 2.69 -3.19 -0.46
C SER A 220 4.20 -3.16 -0.73
N PRO A 221 4.99 -2.32 -0.03
CA PRO A 221 6.42 -2.19 -0.33
C PRO A 221 7.29 -3.29 0.28
N TRP A 222 6.97 -3.75 1.50
CA TRP A 222 7.84 -4.57 2.33
C TRP A 222 7.01 -5.48 3.23
N PHE A 223 7.61 -6.45 3.91
CA PHE A 223 6.98 -7.15 5.03
C PHE A 223 8.07 -7.72 5.94
N PHE A 224 8.02 -7.36 7.22
CA PHE A 224 8.82 -8.01 8.25
C PHE A 224 8.14 -7.90 9.60
N THR A 225 8.08 -9.00 10.33
CA THR A 225 7.59 -9.03 11.70
C THR A 225 8.38 -10.01 12.56
N ASP A 226 8.60 -9.64 13.82
CA ASP A 226 9.13 -10.50 14.87
C ASP A 226 8.34 -10.23 16.16
N LEU A 227 7.11 -10.73 16.15
CA LEU A 227 6.14 -10.70 17.24
C LEU A 227 5.77 -12.14 17.59
N PRO A 228 6.66 -12.87 18.30
CA PRO A 228 6.46 -14.28 18.62
C PRO A 228 5.20 -14.54 19.46
N GLN A 229 4.74 -13.56 20.25
CA GLN A 229 3.50 -13.66 21.01
C GLN A 229 2.24 -13.84 20.13
N TYR A 230 2.32 -13.45 18.85
CA TYR A 230 1.26 -13.67 17.85
C TYR A 230 1.59 -14.82 16.89
N GLY A 231 2.62 -15.63 17.16
CA GLY A 231 3.10 -16.67 16.24
C GLY A 231 3.70 -16.09 14.95
N LYS A 232 4.11 -14.82 14.98
CA LYS A 232 4.56 -14.08 13.81
C LYS A 232 6.06 -13.82 13.90
N ARG A 233 6.83 -14.59 13.13
CA ARG A 233 8.25 -14.31 12.89
C ARG A 233 8.60 -14.63 11.45
N ARG A 234 8.33 -13.67 10.56
CA ARG A 234 8.43 -13.91 9.12
C ARG A 234 8.69 -12.64 8.33
N LEU A 235 9.14 -12.83 7.10
CA LEU A 235 9.26 -11.79 6.08
C LEU A 235 8.77 -12.31 4.73
N TRP A 236 8.51 -11.38 3.82
CA TRP A 236 8.46 -11.67 2.40
C TRP A 236 9.43 -10.77 1.64
N ARG A 237 9.80 -11.16 0.43
CA ARG A 237 10.75 -10.40 -0.39
C ARG A 237 10.12 -9.07 -0.85
N GLY A 238 10.59 -7.96 -0.27
CA GLY A 238 10.18 -6.59 -0.64
C GLY A 238 11.13 -5.85 -1.57
N ASP A 239 12.32 -6.41 -1.83
CA ASP A 239 13.43 -5.92 -2.66
C ASP A 239 13.06 -4.83 -3.71
N ASP A 240 12.83 -5.19 -4.97
CA ASP A 240 12.40 -4.27 -6.03
C ASP A 240 10.87 -4.06 -6.07
N LEU A 241 10.15 -4.69 -5.12
CA LEU A 241 8.71 -4.92 -5.19
C LEU A 241 7.91 -3.62 -5.30
N TRP A 242 8.26 -2.59 -4.53
CA TRP A 242 7.49 -1.34 -4.52
C TRP A 242 7.39 -0.70 -5.90
N HIS A 243 8.50 -0.62 -6.65
CA HIS A 243 8.49 -0.06 -8.00
C HIS A 243 7.75 -0.98 -8.97
N LEU A 244 8.13 -2.26 -9.01
CA LEU A 244 7.59 -3.24 -9.95
C LEU A 244 6.08 -3.46 -9.76
N ARG A 245 5.59 -3.40 -8.52
CA ARG A 245 4.17 -3.55 -8.23
C ARG A 245 3.34 -2.38 -8.76
N TRP A 246 3.88 -1.16 -8.73
CA TRP A 246 3.21 0.00 -9.34
C TRP A 246 3.24 -0.06 -10.88
N GLU A 247 4.31 -0.55 -11.50
CA GLU A 247 4.30 -0.82 -12.94
C GLU A 247 3.23 -1.86 -13.29
N HIS A 248 3.12 -2.92 -12.49
CA HIS A 248 2.11 -3.95 -12.67
C HIS A 248 0.67 -3.41 -12.55
N VAL A 249 0.41 -2.43 -11.66
CA VAL A 249 -0.88 -1.74 -11.58
C VAL A 249 -1.28 -1.10 -12.93
N PHE A 250 -0.30 -0.58 -13.70
CA PHE A 250 -0.57 0.04 -15.00
C PHE A 250 -0.98 -0.99 -16.06
N GLU A 251 -0.53 -2.23 -15.92
CA GLU A 251 -0.86 -3.35 -16.80
C GLU A 251 -2.21 -3.95 -16.42
N ILE A 252 -2.40 -4.28 -15.14
CA ILE A 252 -3.64 -4.86 -14.62
C ILE A 252 -4.81 -3.90 -14.77
N LYS A 253 -4.60 -2.59 -14.59
CA LYS A 253 -5.66 -1.56 -14.61
C LYS A 253 -6.85 -1.95 -13.71
N PRO A 254 -6.62 -2.16 -12.40
CA PRO A 254 -7.68 -2.48 -11.47
C PRO A 254 -8.63 -1.28 -11.31
N GLN A 255 -9.83 -1.53 -10.79
CA GLN A 255 -10.81 -0.48 -10.48
C GLN A 255 -10.32 0.38 -9.32
N PHE A 256 -9.72 -0.27 -8.33
CA PHE A 256 -9.14 0.37 -7.17
C PHE A 256 -7.76 -0.19 -6.88
N VAL A 257 -6.92 0.62 -6.27
CA VAL A 257 -5.68 0.18 -5.63
C VAL A 257 -5.83 0.38 -4.14
N GLN A 258 -5.39 -0.59 -3.35
CA GLN A 258 -5.25 -0.45 -1.91
C GLN A 258 -3.79 -0.61 -1.52
N ILE A 259 -3.21 0.49 -1.01
CA ILE A 259 -1.87 0.49 -0.42
C ILE A 259 -1.97 -0.16 0.96
N VAL A 260 -1.22 -1.23 1.17
CA VAL A 260 -1.16 -1.99 2.42
C VAL A 260 0.23 -1.80 3.01
N THR A 261 0.41 -0.99 4.06
CA THR A 261 -0.61 -0.26 4.84
C THR A 261 -0.21 1.19 5.08
N TRP A 262 -1.11 1.97 5.67
CA TRP A 262 -0.78 3.27 6.21
C TRP A 262 -0.03 3.16 7.54
N ASN A 263 -0.43 2.29 8.46
CA ASN A 263 0.04 2.31 9.87
C ASN A 263 0.23 0.93 10.52
N ASP A 264 0.45 -0.13 9.75
CA ASP A 264 0.82 -1.42 10.35
C ASP A 264 2.32 -1.45 10.65
N PHE A 265 2.67 -0.94 11.82
CA PHE A 265 4.05 -0.87 12.29
C PHE A 265 4.59 -2.26 12.67
N GLY A 266 3.74 -3.14 13.19
CA GLY A 266 4.12 -4.49 13.64
C GLY A 266 4.57 -5.39 12.49
N GLU A 267 4.09 -5.15 11.28
CA GLU A 267 4.42 -5.92 10.08
C GLU A 267 5.32 -5.16 9.08
N SER A 268 5.80 -3.98 9.48
CA SER A 268 6.83 -3.21 8.76
C SER A 268 6.48 -2.83 7.31
N HIS A 269 5.19 -2.74 6.99
CA HIS A 269 4.74 -2.38 5.63
C HIS A 269 3.91 -1.11 5.58
N TYR A 270 3.93 -0.36 6.68
CA TYR A 270 3.37 0.98 6.74
C TYR A 270 4.11 1.92 5.78
N VAL A 271 3.34 2.80 5.12
CA VAL A 271 3.87 3.93 4.37
C VAL A 271 3.52 5.25 5.03
N GLY A 272 2.75 5.28 6.13
CA GLY A 272 2.34 6.45 6.91
C GLY A 272 3.42 6.93 7.89
N PRO A 273 3.27 8.11 8.52
CA PRO A 273 4.24 8.57 9.52
C PRO A 273 4.20 7.67 10.76
N ILE A 274 5.37 7.33 11.30
CA ILE A 274 5.45 6.55 12.55
C ILE A 274 4.67 7.28 13.65
N PHE A 275 3.88 6.51 14.39
CA PHE A 275 3.18 6.96 15.57
C PHE A 275 3.52 6.03 16.73
N ASP A 276 4.34 6.53 17.65
CA ASP A 276 4.96 5.74 18.72
C ASP A 276 3.94 4.91 19.52
N ALA A 277 2.84 5.52 19.94
CA ALA A 277 1.79 4.85 20.72
C ALA A 277 0.98 3.80 19.92
N GLY A 278 1.13 3.77 18.59
CA GLY A 278 0.52 2.75 17.73
C GLY A 278 1.45 1.57 17.44
N ILE A 279 2.71 1.61 17.89
CA ILE A 279 3.65 0.52 17.73
C ILE A 279 3.32 -0.58 18.76
N PRO A 280 3.14 -1.84 18.35
CA PRO A 280 2.98 -2.95 19.29
C PRO A 280 4.13 -2.98 20.31
N ASN A 281 3.82 -2.82 21.60
CA ASN A 281 4.83 -2.67 22.65
C ASN A 281 4.42 -3.41 23.93
N ALA A 282 3.94 -4.64 23.79
CA ALA A 282 3.61 -5.49 24.93
C ALA A 282 4.90 -6.06 25.57
N PRO A 283 4.93 -6.33 26.89
CA PRO A 283 6.08 -6.93 27.57
C PRO A 283 6.56 -8.23 26.93
N GLU A 284 5.64 -9.02 26.37
CA GLU A 284 5.88 -10.32 25.75
C GLU A 284 6.44 -10.23 24.33
N GLY A 285 6.57 -9.01 23.77
CA GLY A 285 7.19 -8.74 22.48
C GLY A 285 6.88 -7.33 21.99
N SER A 286 7.94 -6.57 21.67
CA SER A 286 7.85 -5.20 21.20
C SER A 286 8.31 -5.09 19.75
N ALA A 287 7.54 -4.40 18.92
CA ALA A 287 7.95 -4.03 17.57
C ALA A 287 8.93 -2.84 17.56
N LYS A 288 9.07 -2.12 18.68
CA LYS A 288 9.86 -0.88 18.74
C LYS A 288 11.32 -1.10 18.33
N TRP A 289 11.91 -2.25 18.66
CA TRP A 289 13.32 -2.50 18.33
C TRP A 289 13.59 -2.56 16.81
N TYR A 290 12.58 -2.90 15.99
CA TYR A 290 12.72 -2.91 14.52
C TYR A 290 12.00 -1.77 13.80
N VAL A 291 11.13 -1.02 14.49
CA VAL A 291 10.40 0.13 13.95
C VAL A 291 11.10 1.46 14.26
N ASP A 292 11.67 1.60 15.45
CA ASP A 292 12.28 2.86 15.87
C ASP A 292 13.46 3.23 14.96
N ASN A 293 13.47 4.48 14.47
CA ASN A 293 14.46 5.00 13.53
C ASN A 293 14.54 4.24 12.19
N MET A 294 13.43 3.64 11.75
CA MET A 294 13.26 2.99 10.45
C MET A 294 12.09 3.65 9.69
N PRO A 295 12.21 4.93 9.29
CA PRO A 295 11.12 5.63 8.61
C PRO A 295 10.82 5.01 7.23
N HIS A 296 9.55 5.02 6.85
CA HIS A 296 9.04 4.49 5.57
C HIS A 296 8.38 5.56 4.67
N ASP A 297 8.41 6.82 5.08
CA ASP A 297 7.80 7.92 4.34
C ASP A 297 8.43 8.17 2.97
N GLY A 298 9.69 7.78 2.77
CA GLY A 298 10.35 7.85 1.47
C GLY A 298 9.60 7.08 0.37
N TRP A 299 8.92 5.98 0.69
CA TRP A 299 8.07 5.26 -0.27
C TRP A 299 6.89 6.08 -0.76
N ARG A 300 6.44 7.09 0.00
CA ARG A 300 5.40 8.04 -0.43
C ARG A 300 5.90 9.10 -1.39
N ALA A 301 7.20 9.35 -1.48
CA ALA A 301 7.75 10.50 -2.20
C ALA A 301 7.39 10.51 -3.70
N LEU A 302 7.28 9.32 -4.30
CA LEU A 302 6.95 9.10 -5.70
C LEU A 302 5.49 8.71 -5.96
N LEU A 303 4.70 8.46 -4.91
CA LEU A 303 3.28 8.11 -5.05
C LEU A 303 2.47 9.11 -5.88
N PRO A 304 2.67 10.44 -5.78
CA PRO A 304 1.95 11.38 -6.63
C PRO A 304 2.14 11.11 -8.12
N HIS A 305 3.34 10.68 -8.53
CA HIS A 305 3.63 10.35 -9.93
C HIS A 305 3.04 8.99 -10.31
N TYR A 306 3.26 7.93 -9.52
CA TYR A 306 2.67 6.61 -9.78
C TYR A 306 1.15 6.65 -9.87
N ILE A 307 0.49 7.31 -8.91
CA ILE A 307 -0.97 7.39 -8.85
C ILE A 307 -1.51 8.21 -10.02
N ALA A 308 -0.84 9.30 -10.40
CA ALA A 308 -1.22 10.08 -11.59
C ALA A 308 -1.06 9.24 -12.87
N THR A 309 0.03 8.49 -13.03
CA THR A 309 0.23 7.55 -14.15
C THR A 309 -0.88 6.51 -14.21
N TYR A 310 -1.21 5.88 -13.08
CA TYR A 310 -2.30 4.90 -12.98
C TYR A 310 -3.64 5.50 -13.44
N LYS A 311 -4.02 6.64 -12.86
CA LYS A 311 -5.28 7.35 -13.19
C LYS A 311 -5.31 7.89 -14.62
N ASN A 312 -4.15 8.03 -15.26
CA ASN A 312 -3.99 8.42 -16.66
C ASN A 312 -3.80 7.20 -17.59
N GLY A 313 -4.24 6.01 -17.18
CA GLY A 313 -4.24 4.81 -18.01
C GLY A 313 -2.85 4.22 -18.29
N GLY A 314 -1.87 4.52 -17.44
CA GLY A 314 -0.48 4.06 -17.57
C GLY A 314 0.46 5.04 -18.25
N VAL A 315 -0.02 6.23 -18.65
CA VAL A 315 0.82 7.25 -19.30
C VAL A 315 1.40 8.20 -18.25
N GLU A 316 2.73 8.19 -18.12
CA GLU A 316 3.46 9.03 -17.15
C GLU A 316 3.21 10.53 -17.42
N PRO A 317 2.86 11.34 -16.40
CA PRO A 317 2.77 12.79 -16.55
C PRO A 317 4.16 13.41 -16.72
N ILE A 318 4.19 14.67 -17.17
CA ILE A 318 5.44 15.43 -17.28
C ILE A 318 6.08 15.60 -15.90
N VAL A 319 7.36 15.25 -15.80
CA VAL A 319 8.16 15.45 -14.59
C VAL A 319 8.56 16.92 -14.47
N VAL A 320 8.03 17.61 -13.46
CA VAL A 320 8.37 19.00 -13.17
C VAL A 320 9.52 19.14 -12.16
N THR A 321 9.54 18.23 -11.18
CA THR A 321 10.50 18.17 -10.07
C THR A 321 11.07 16.77 -9.98
N GLU A 322 12.39 16.68 -9.91
CA GLU A 322 13.08 15.40 -9.76
C GLU A 322 13.07 14.96 -8.31
N LYS A 323 12.96 13.66 -8.10
CA LYS A 323 12.88 13.05 -6.77
C LYS A 323 13.60 11.72 -6.73
N LEU A 324 14.04 11.33 -5.55
CA LEU A 324 14.55 10.00 -5.25
C LEU A 324 13.70 9.33 -4.17
N SER A 325 13.53 8.02 -4.29
CA SER A 325 13.08 7.13 -3.20
C SER A 325 14.02 5.95 -3.16
N TYR A 326 14.57 5.61 -1.99
CA TYR A 326 15.55 4.54 -1.84
C TYR A 326 15.39 3.82 -0.51
N TRP A 327 15.63 2.51 -0.51
CA TRP A 327 15.43 1.65 0.66
C TRP A 327 16.40 0.48 0.68
N TYR A 328 16.70 0.02 1.90
CA TYR A 328 17.60 -1.10 2.15
C TYR A 328 17.51 -1.54 3.62
N ARG A 329 17.97 -2.76 3.90
CA ARG A 329 18.23 -3.19 5.29
C ARG A 329 19.56 -2.62 5.76
N ILE A 330 19.65 -2.28 7.04
CA ILE A 330 20.88 -1.75 7.63
C ILE A 330 21.91 -2.84 7.98
N TYR A 331 21.53 -4.11 7.84
CA TYR A 331 22.40 -5.27 8.02
C TYR A 331 22.24 -6.27 6.85
N PRO A 332 23.29 -7.03 6.51
CA PRO A 332 23.19 -8.18 5.63
C PRO A 332 22.19 -9.23 6.11
N ALA A 333 21.60 -9.98 5.17
CA ALA A 333 20.55 -10.94 5.47
C ALA A 333 21.04 -12.21 6.20
N ALA A 334 22.33 -12.54 6.07
CA ALA A 334 22.91 -13.80 6.49
C ALA A 334 22.81 -14.10 7.99
N SER A 335 22.93 -13.10 8.86
CA SER A 335 22.82 -13.30 10.31
C SER A 335 21.35 -13.44 10.71
N ASN A 336 20.93 -14.59 11.27
CA ASN A 336 19.54 -14.83 11.66
C ASN A 336 19.39 -15.40 13.08
N PRO A 337 19.90 -14.71 14.13
CA PRO A 337 19.89 -15.24 15.49
C PRO A 337 18.49 -15.35 16.10
N ASN A 338 17.52 -14.58 15.59
CA ASN A 338 16.12 -14.62 16.02
C ASN A 338 15.28 -15.69 15.31
N GLY A 339 15.79 -16.35 14.26
CA GLY A 339 15.10 -17.47 13.60
C GLY A 339 13.92 -17.04 12.72
N VAL A 340 14.06 -15.91 12.03
CA VAL A 340 13.09 -15.43 11.04
C VAL A 340 13.07 -16.35 9.82
N VAL A 341 11.88 -16.64 9.31
CA VAL A 341 11.69 -17.39 8.07
C VAL A 341 11.09 -16.50 6.98
N CYS A 342 11.43 -16.74 5.73
CA CYS A 342 10.72 -16.14 4.62
C CYS A 342 9.48 -16.97 4.28
N ASN A 343 8.37 -16.29 4.00
CA ASN A 343 7.01 -16.77 3.72
C ASN A 343 6.18 -17.21 4.94
N ALA A 344 4.87 -17.36 4.71
CA ALA A 344 3.94 -17.93 5.67
C ALA A 344 4.08 -19.46 5.82
N PRO A 345 3.57 -20.05 6.91
CA PRO A 345 3.71 -21.49 7.20
C PRO A 345 3.09 -22.44 6.17
N TRP A 346 2.10 -21.99 5.39
CA TRP A 346 1.48 -22.77 4.32
C TRP A 346 2.21 -22.67 2.97
N GLN A 347 3.29 -21.90 2.90
CA GLN A 347 4.17 -21.79 1.74
C GLN A 347 5.47 -22.52 2.03
N THR A 348 6.24 -22.84 0.98
CA THR A 348 7.62 -23.28 1.16
C THR A 348 8.41 -22.17 1.85
N THR A 349 9.00 -22.47 3.01
CA THR A 349 9.78 -21.49 3.77
C THR A 349 11.24 -21.47 3.35
N PHE A 350 11.85 -20.29 3.35
CA PHE A 350 13.27 -20.10 3.03
C PHE A 350 14.00 -19.38 4.17
N SER A 351 15.33 -19.49 4.20
CA SER A 351 16.13 -18.60 5.05
C SER A 351 16.04 -17.16 4.54
N PRO A 352 16.18 -16.14 5.40
CA PRO A 352 16.25 -14.75 4.95
C PRO A 352 17.34 -14.54 3.90
N ALA A 353 18.54 -15.09 4.10
CA ALA A 353 19.67 -14.97 3.19
C ALA A 353 19.41 -15.51 1.77
N THR A 354 18.54 -16.51 1.64
CA THR A 354 18.11 -17.03 0.34
C THR A 354 17.02 -16.14 -0.27
N CYS A 355 16.13 -15.60 0.55
CA CYS A 355 14.90 -14.93 0.10
C CYS A 355 15.09 -13.45 -0.28
N ILE A 356 15.94 -12.70 0.44
CA ILE A 356 16.10 -11.26 0.26
C ILE A 356 17.53 -10.88 -0.12
N GLN A 357 17.69 -9.88 -0.98
CA GLN A 357 18.99 -9.50 -1.54
C GLN A 357 19.64 -8.36 -0.74
N ASP A 358 20.94 -8.45 -0.51
CA ASP A 358 21.73 -7.43 0.18
C ASP A 358 22.09 -6.28 -0.79
N LYS A 359 21.08 -5.44 -1.06
CA LYS A 359 21.12 -4.35 -2.03
C LYS A 359 20.48 -3.08 -1.49
N ILE A 360 20.90 -1.95 -2.06
CA ILE A 360 20.20 -0.69 -2.04
C ILE A 360 19.30 -0.63 -3.26
N PHE A 361 17.99 -0.53 -3.04
CA PHE A 361 16.99 -0.38 -4.09
C PHE A 361 16.58 1.08 -4.19
N PHE A 362 16.44 1.61 -5.39
CA PHE A 362 16.10 3.03 -5.56
C PHE A 362 15.38 3.32 -6.87
N THR A 363 14.47 4.29 -6.82
CA THR A 363 13.80 4.84 -7.99
C THR A 363 14.08 6.34 -8.06
N ALA A 364 14.53 6.79 -9.23
CA ALA A 364 14.73 8.19 -9.56
C ALA A 364 13.65 8.67 -10.53
N LEU A 365 13.03 9.81 -10.22
CA LEU A 365 12.11 10.48 -11.11
C LEU A 365 12.88 11.54 -11.90
N ILE A 366 13.12 11.26 -13.18
CA ILE A 366 14.04 12.02 -14.04
C ILE A 366 13.28 13.01 -14.91
N LYS A 367 13.67 14.28 -14.84
CA LYS A 367 13.06 15.36 -15.64
C LYS A 367 13.59 15.43 -17.06
N SER A 368 14.90 15.30 -17.22
CA SER A 368 15.57 15.50 -18.51
C SER A 368 16.83 14.66 -18.62
N LEU A 369 17.10 14.21 -19.85
CA LEU A 369 18.30 13.46 -20.22
C LEU A 369 19.38 14.38 -20.84
N PRO A 370 20.67 14.00 -20.76
CA PRO A 370 21.20 12.85 -20.02
C PRO A 370 21.14 13.08 -18.50
N ALA A 371 20.96 12.01 -17.74
CA ALA A 371 21.02 12.02 -16.29
C ALA A 371 21.58 10.69 -15.77
N GLN A 372 22.22 10.74 -14.61
CA GLN A 372 22.81 9.58 -13.95
C GLN A 372 22.31 9.52 -12.52
N VAL A 373 22.13 8.30 -11.99
CA VAL A 373 21.92 8.08 -10.56
C VAL A 373 23.21 7.49 -9.99
N SER A 374 23.74 8.08 -8.93
CA SER A 374 24.96 7.62 -8.28
C SER A 374 24.68 7.21 -6.84
N VAL A 375 25.22 6.07 -6.43
CA VAL A 375 25.07 5.52 -5.09
C VAL A 375 26.45 5.23 -4.49
N GLN A 376 26.65 5.66 -3.25
CA GLN A 376 27.89 5.50 -2.50
C GLN A 376 27.58 4.91 -1.13
N ILE A 377 28.38 3.92 -0.70
CA ILE A 377 28.30 3.30 0.63
C ILE A 377 29.63 3.55 1.35
N GLY A 378 29.57 4.25 2.49
CA GLY A 378 30.74 4.66 3.24
C GLY A 378 31.67 5.55 2.41
N SER A 379 32.98 5.29 2.49
CA SER A 379 34.02 6.01 1.74
C SER A 379 34.42 5.33 0.43
N ASN A 380 33.66 4.32 -0.02
CA ASN A 380 33.95 3.60 -1.27
C ASN A 380 33.68 4.48 -2.50
N SER A 381 34.21 4.09 -3.66
CA SER A 381 33.90 4.76 -4.93
C SER A 381 32.40 4.65 -5.26
N PRO A 382 31.74 5.74 -5.71
CA PRO A 382 30.33 5.67 -6.11
C PRO A 382 30.11 4.77 -7.32
N THR A 383 29.04 3.98 -7.31
CA THR A 383 28.52 3.28 -8.49
C THR A 383 27.53 4.19 -9.20
N THR A 384 27.53 4.20 -10.54
CA THR A 384 26.69 5.11 -11.33
C THR A 384 25.86 4.35 -12.36
N PHE A 385 24.61 4.75 -12.50
CA PHE A 385 23.59 4.15 -13.35
C PHE A 385 23.07 5.22 -14.33
N GLN A 386 23.02 4.90 -15.63
CA GLN A 386 22.50 5.83 -16.64
C GLN A 386 20.97 5.79 -16.63
N ALA A 387 20.33 6.95 -16.51
CA ALA A 387 18.90 7.05 -16.75
C ALA A 387 18.62 6.82 -18.25
N THR A 388 17.64 5.96 -18.55
CA THR A 388 17.32 5.56 -19.93
C THR A 388 16.12 6.32 -20.49
N LYS A 389 15.29 6.91 -19.62
CA LYS A 389 14.11 7.70 -19.98
C LYS A 389 13.89 8.88 -19.04
N THR A 390 13.13 9.87 -19.48
CA THR A 390 12.43 10.78 -18.56
C THR A 390 11.32 10.02 -17.85
N GLY A 391 10.96 10.41 -16.63
CA GLY A 391 10.04 9.65 -15.78
C GLY A 391 10.77 8.73 -14.81
N LEU A 392 10.10 7.66 -14.39
CA LEU A 392 10.60 6.74 -13.37
C LEU A 392 11.73 5.86 -13.91
N ASN A 393 12.87 5.83 -13.22
CA ASN A 393 13.98 4.92 -13.51
C ASN A 393 14.34 4.16 -12.23
N HIS A 394 14.30 2.84 -12.25
CA HIS A 394 14.56 1.99 -11.09
C HIS A 394 15.82 1.16 -11.28
N PHE A 395 16.61 1.06 -10.21
CA PHE A 395 17.85 0.31 -10.18
C PHE A 395 18.08 -0.24 -8.77
N SER A 396 19.08 -1.12 -8.66
CA SER A 396 19.64 -1.53 -7.38
C SER A 396 21.15 -1.67 -7.42
N GLN A 397 21.80 -1.49 -6.27
CA GLN A 397 23.23 -1.68 -6.07
C GLN A 397 23.47 -2.71 -4.96
N ASP A 398 24.30 -3.72 -5.22
CA ASP A 398 24.76 -4.67 -4.20
C ASP A 398 25.56 -3.98 -3.10
N PHE A 399 25.38 -4.45 -1.86
CA PHE A 399 26.25 -4.05 -0.74
C PHE A 399 27.71 -4.43 -1.05
N ASN A 400 27.95 -5.61 -1.64
CA ASN A 400 29.28 -6.13 -1.97
C ASN A 400 30.29 -6.02 -0.80
N GLY A 401 29.81 -6.30 0.42
CA GLY A 401 30.61 -6.20 1.65
C GLY A 401 30.89 -4.76 2.13
N GLN A 402 30.42 -3.74 1.41
CA GLN A 402 30.57 -2.34 1.82
C GLN A 402 29.65 -2.03 3.01
N SER A 403 30.16 -1.18 3.89
CA SER A 403 29.44 -0.65 5.05
C SER A 403 29.75 0.84 5.21
N GLY A 404 28.92 1.57 5.93
CA GLY A 404 29.02 3.02 6.10
C GLY A 404 27.76 3.77 5.65
N ALA A 405 27.80 5.09 5.79
CA ALA A 405 26.71 5.98 5.40
C ALA A 405 26.37 5.83 3.91
N VAL A 406 25.09 5.85 3.56
CA VAL A 406 24.64 5.75 2.17
C VAL A 406 24.38 7.14 1.62
N THR A 407 24.81 7.41 0.40
CA THR A 407 24.43 8.63 -0.33
C THR A 407 23.90 8.24 -1.71
N VAL A 408 22.76 8.80 -2.10
CA VAL A 408 22.13 8.59 -3.41
C VAL A 408 21.96 9.95 -4.09
N LYS A 409 22.38 10.08 -5.35
CA LYS A 409 22.36 11.36 -6.08
C LYS A 409 21.77 11.20 -7.46
N ILE A 410 21.02 12.20 -7.92
CA ILE A 410 20.81 12.44 -9.35
C ILE A 410 21.89 13.43 -9.81
N ILE A 411 22.65 13.05 -10.83
CA ILE A 411 23.72 13.84 -11.41
C ILE A 411 23.36 14.20 -12.85
N ARG A 412 23.48 15.48 -13.20
CA ARG A 412 23.31 15.99 -14.56
C ARG A 412 24.43 16.95 -14.90
N ASN A 413 25.06 16.77 -16.07
CA ASN A 413 26.17 17.60 -16.54
C ASN A 413 27.30 17.75 -15.50
N GLY A 414 27.60 16.67 -14.75
CA GLY A 414 28.61 16.66 -13.69
C GLY A 414 28.19 17.30 -12.36
N ALA A 415 27.00 17.91 -12.27
CA ALA A 415 26.49 18.53 -11.06
C ALA A 415 25.45 17.64 -10.36
N THR A 416 25.47 17.66 -9.02
CA THR A 416 24.41 17.06 -8.19
C THR A 416 23.14 17.89 -8.29
N VAL A 417 22.05 17.28 -8.72
CA VAL A 417 20.73 17.93 -8.84
C VAL A 417 19.84 17.59 -7.64
N VAL A 418 19.89 16.33 -7.21
CA VAL A 418 19.19 15.83 -6.02
C VAL A 418 20.17 14.99 -5.23
N GLN A 419 20.12 15.08 -3.90
CA GLN A 419 20.95 14.28 -3.00
C GLN A 419 20.14 13.81 -1.80
N GLY A 420 20.10 12.50 -1.61
CA GLY A 420 19.60 11.85 -0.41
C GLY A 420 20.73 11.29 0.44
N LEU A 421 20.60 11.40 1.76
CA LEU A 421 21.46 10.76 2.75
C LEU A 421 20.71 9.61 3.40
N GLY A 422 21.40 8.50 3.59
CA GLY A 422 20.84 7.28 4.15
C GLY A 422 21.47 6.88 5.49
N LYS A 423 20.74 6.10 6.28
CA LYS A 423 21.27 5.45 7.47
C LYS A 423 22.45 4.53 7.11
N GLN A 424 23.44 4.46 7.99
CA GLN A 424 24.62 3.63 7.75
C GLN A 424 24.27 2.13 7.66
N ILE A 425 24.83 1.46 6.64
CA ILE A 425 24.88 -0.01 6.57
C ILE A 425 25.98 -0.50 7.50
N MET A 426 25.67 -1.48 8.34
CA MET A 426 26.59 -2.13 9.27
C MET A 426 26.88 -3.56 8.81
N SER A 427 28.07 -4.07 9.12
CA SER A 427 28.50 -5.40 8.67
C SER A 427 27.76 -6.56 9.34
N SER A 428 27.24 -6.37 10.56
CA SER A 428 26.53 -7.41 11.32
C SER A 428 25.70 -6.80 12.46
N PRO A 429 24.56 -7.40 12.83
CA PRO A 429 23.84 -7.06 14.07
C PRO A 429 24.57 -7.59 15.34
N GLY A 430 25.70 -8.29 15.19
CA GLY A 430 26.41 -8.91 16.30
C GLY A 430 25.61 -10.05 16.92
N SER A 431 25.43 -10.03 18.24
CA SER A 431 24.58 -10.97 18.98
C SER A 431 23.11 -10.53 19.08
N SER A 432 22.77 -9.33 18.58
CA SER A 432 21.40 -8.83 18.59
C SER A 432 20.53 -9.50 17.51
N PRO A 433 19.20 -9.56 17.70
CA PRO A 433 18.26 -9.92 16.63
C PRO A 433 18.55 -9.16 15.34
N ASN A 434 18.44 -9.82 14.19
CA ASN A 434 18.60 -9.12 12.92
C ASN A 434 17.29 -8.39 12.58
N ASN A 435 17.40 -7.07 12.37
CA ASN A 435 16.30 -6.25 11.91
C ASN A 435 16.21 -6.35 10.38
N TYR A 436 15.22 -7.11 9.89
CA TYR A 436 14.93 -7.23 8.46
C TYR A 436 13.98 -6.15 7.94
N ASN A 437 13.60 -5.18 8.77
CA ASN A 437 12.89 -3.99 8.31
C ASN A 437 13.80 -3.15 7.41
N ALA A 438 13.20 -2.42 6.47
CA ALA A 438 13.91 -1.50 5.60
C ALA A 438 14.02 -0.10 6.25
N TRP A 439 15.18 0.53 6.08
CA TRP A 439 15.28 1.97 6.24
C TRP A 439 14.95 2.61 4.89
N VAL A 440 14.09 3.62 4.86
CA VAL A 440 13.63 4.25 3.62
C VAL A 440 13.92 5.75 3.65
N GLY A 441 14.52 6.25 2.58
CA GLY A 441 14.82 7.65 2.37
C GLY A 441 14.23 8.18 1.08
N SER A 442 14.15 9.52 1.00
CA SER A 442 13.80 10.23 -0.23
C SER A 442 14.49 11.60 -0.28
N ALA A 443 14.56 12.20 -1.46
CA ALA A 443 15.15 13.51 -1.70
C ALA A 443 14.51 14.24 -2.88
#